data_AF-A0A7C3P507-F1
#
_entry.id   AF-A0A7C3P507-F1
#
_cell.length_a   1.000
_cell.length_b   1.000
_cell.length_c   1.000
_cell.angle_alpha   90.00
_cell.angle_beta   90.00
_cell.angle_gamma   90.00
#
_symmetry.space_group_name_H-M   'P 1'
#
loop_
_entity.id
_entity.type
_entity.pdbx_description
1 polymer ?
#
loop_
_entity_poly.entity_id
_entity_poly.type
_entity_poly.pdbx_seq_one_letter_code
_entity_poly.pdbx_strand_id
1 'polypeptide(L)'
;MIDMISKDLLKDKFRGAILGCFLGDAFGAGFEGMSPDQTVLYLSTLSEKFTRAYTDDTDMTLALAESIVESGKVDPDHIANKFRQSCDLTRGYGMGAIKAILALRAGAAWHQVSRIAFEKGSFGNGAAMRVSPVGL
;
A
#
# COMPACT_ATOMS: atom_id res chain seq x y z
N MET A 1 -15.29 32.53 -9.06
CA MET A 1 -14.06 32.61 -8.23
C MET A 1 -13.83 31.23 -7.66
N ILE A 2 -12.93 30.46 -8.26
CA ILE A 2 -12.45 29.21 -7.65
C ILE A 2 -11.46 29.64 -6.57
N ASP A 3 -11.78 29.33 -5.33
CA ASP A 3 -10.91 29.66 -4.21
C ASP A 3 -9.57 28.94 -4.40
N MET A 4 -8.50 29.71 -4.51
CA MET A 4 -7.18 29.18 -4.87
C MET A 4 -6.63 28.50 -3.61
N ILE A 5 -6.70 27.17 -3.54
CA ILE A 5 -6.19 26.39 -2.41
C ILE A 5 -4.73 26.80 -2.14
N SER A 6 -4.42 27.24 -0.92
CA SER A 6 -3.07 27.65 -0.57
C SER A 6 -2.10 26.47 -0.68
N LYS A 7 -0.83 26.75 -1.00
CA LYS A 7 0.22 25.71 -1.05
C LYS A 7 0.36 24.97 0.28
N ASP A 8 0.17 25.68 1.39
CA ASP A 8 0.23 25.07 2.73
C ASP A 8 -0.92 24.11 2.96
N LEU A 9 -2.14 24.46 2.53
CA LEU A 9 -3.29 23.57 2.61
C LEU A 9 -3.14 22.34 1.71
N LEU A 10 -2.58 22.48 0.50
CA LEU A 10 -2.26 21.32 -0.35
C LEU A 10 -1.22 20.42 0.33
N LYS A 11 -0.15 21.00 0.86
CA LYS A 11 0.91 20.24 1.56
C LYS A 11 0.36 19.49 2.77
N ASP A 12 -0.55 20.10 3.51
CA ASP A 12 -1.24 19.47 4.64
C ASP A 12 -2.09 18.27 4.18
N LYS A 13 -2.88 18.44 3.10
CA LYS A 13 -3.68 17.34 2.51
C LYS A 13 -2.81 16.17 2.03
N PHE A 14 -1.67 16.44 1.40
CA PHE A 14 -0.75 15.39 0.95
C PHE A 14 -0.20 14.59 2.13
N ARG A 15 0.25 15.28 3.18
CA ARG A 15 0.73 14.65 4.41
C ARG A 15 -0.38 13.84 5.08
N GLY A 16 -1.56 14.43 5.21
CA GLY A 16 -2.73 13.80 5.80
C GLY A 16 -3.16 12.54 5.05
N ALA A 17 -3.08 12.52 3.72
CA ALA A 17 -3.41 11.34 2.92
C ALA A 17 -2.42 10.18 3.17
N ILE A 18 -1.12 10.44 3.12
CA ILE A 18 -0.10 9.40 3.34
C ILE A 18 -0.09 8.93 4.81
N LEU A 19 -0.16 9.85 5.76
CA LEU A 19 -0.26 9.52 7.19
C LEU A 19 -1.56 8.78 7.51
N GLY A 20 -2.67 9.16 6.86
CA GLY A 20 -3.95 8.49 7.00
C GLY A 20 -3.91 7.04 6.52
N CYS A 21 -3.25 6.77 5.38
CA CYS A 21 -2.99 5.40 4.91
C CYS A 21 -2.21 4.60 5.95
N PHE A 22 -1.10 5.14 6.46
CA PHE A 22 -0.30 4.47 7.51
C PHE A 22 -1.10 4.20 8.78
N LEU A 23 -1.85 5.19 9.27
CA LEU A 23 -2.64 5.02 10.49
C LEU A 23 -3.74 3.97 10.29
N GLY A 24 -4.43 4.00 9.15
CA GLY A 24 -5.46 3.02 8.82
C GLY A 24 -4.91 1.59 8.78
N ASP A 25 -3.77 1.41 8.12
CA ASP A 25 -3.03 0.14 8.08
C ASP A 25 -2.62 -0.31 9.50
N ALA A 26 -1.82 0.49 10.21
CA ALA A 26 -1.24 0.09 11.49
C ALA A 26 -2.29 -0.13 12.60
N PHE A 27 -3.41 0.61 12.58
CA PHE A 27 -4.54 0.32 13.48
C PHE A 27 -5.36 -0.89 13.02
N GLY A 28 -5.62 -1.03 11.73
CA GLY A 28 -6.43 -2.10 11.16
C GLY A 28 -5.78 -3.48 11.28
N ALA A 29 -4.46 -3.57 11.18
CA ALA A 29 -3.70 -4.82 11.21
C ALA A 29 -4.00 -5.68 12.46
N GLY A 30 -4.21 -5.06 13.63
CA GLY A 30 -4.52 -5.77 14.87
C GLY A 30 -5.90 -6.46 14.88
N PHE A 31 -6.76 -6.16 13.90
CA PHE A 31 -8.13 -6.66 13.76
C PHE A 31 -8.34 -7.46 12.47
N GLU A 32 -7.30 -7.65 11.67
CA GLU A 32 -7.41 -8.35 10.39
C GLU A 32 -7.95 -9.78 10.59
N GLY A 33 -8.93 -10.17 9.76
CA GLY A 33 -9.56 -11.49 9.82
C GLY A 33 -10.58 -11.68 10.97
N MET A 34 -10.77 -10.69 11.84
CA MET A 34 -11.80 -10.74 12.88
C MET A 34 -13.20 -10.50 12.31
N SER A 35 -14.20 -11.14 12.91
CA SER A 35 -15.60 -10.80 12.68
C SER A 35 -15.94 -9.43 13.29
N PRO A 36 -16.99 -8.73 12.81
CA PRO A 36 -17.43 -7.47 13.39
C PRO A 36 -17.66 -7.53 14.91
N ASP A 37 -18.29 -8.61 15.40
CA ASP A 37 -18.57 -8.80 16.83
C ASP A 37 -17.27 -8.91 17.66
N GLN A 38 -16.27 -9.64 17.14
CA GLN A 38 -14.95 -9.72 17.77
C GLN A 38 -14.26 -8.36 17.79
N THR A 39 -14.32 -7.60 16.68
CA THR A 39 -13.73 -6.26 16.62
C THR A 39 -14.33 -5.34 17.67
N VAL A 40 -15.67 -5.32 17.82
CA VAL A 40 -16.36 -4.50 18.83
C VAL A 40 -15.91 -4.84 20.24
N LEU A 41 -15.70 -6.11 20.55
CA LEU A 41 -15.21 -6.55 21.88
C LEU A 41 -13.81 -6.03 22.20
N TYR A 42 -12.96 -5.82 21.18
CA TYR A 42 -11.58 -5.36 21.33
C TYR A 42 -11.39 -3.85 21.12
N LEU A 43 -12.44 -3.10 20.78
CA LEU A 43 -12.33 -1.63 20.61
C LEU A 43 -11.88 -0.93 21.91
N SER A 44 -12.26 -1.45 23.08
CA SER A 44 -11.83 -0.90 24.37
C SER A 44 -10.34 -1.13 24.66
N THR A 45 -9.68 -2.05 23.95
CA THR A 45 -8.25 -2.36 24.05
C THR A 45 -7.48 -1.98 22.78
N LEU A 46 -8.01 -1.04 21.99
CA LEU A 46 -7.43 -0.59 20.72
C LEU A 46 -5.94 -0.22 20.83
N SER A 47 -5.54 0.46 21.90
CA SER A 47 -4.14 0.84 22.14
C SER A 47 -3.21 -0.35 22.37
N GLU A 48 -3.73 -1.46 22.89
CA GLU A 48 -3.00 -2.72 23.12
C GLU A 48 -2.85 -3.53 21.82
N LYS A 49 -3.82 -3.39 20.90
CA LYS A 49 -3.81 -4.03 19.58
C LYS A 49 -3.05 -3.24 18.52
N PHE A 50 -2.71 -1.98 18.81
CA PHE A 50 -1.90 -1.16 17.91
C PHE A 50 -0.48 -1.73 17.84
N THR A 51 -0.17 -2.37 16.71
CA THR A 51 1.11 -3.04 16.47
C THR A 51 2.30 -2.08 16.43
N ARG A 52 2.02 -0.76 16.29
CA ARG A 52 3.03 0.29 16.01
C ARG A 52 3.90 -0.04 14.79
N ALA A 53 3.42 -0.92 13.93
CA ALA A 53 4.08 -1.40 12.73
C ALA A 53 3.07 -1.40 11.58
N TYR A 54 3.56 -1.11 10.38
CA TYR A 54 2.76 -1.17 9.17
C TYR A 54 2.89 -2.53 8.46
N THR A 55 1.94 -2.81 7.57
CA THR A 55 1.85 -4.03 6.75
C THR A 55 2.22 -3.76 5.28
N ASP A 56 1.89 -4.68 4.37
CA ASP A 56 2.13 -4.52 2.95
C ASP A 56 1.41 -3.31 2.35
N ASP A 57 0.30 -2.85 2.93
CA ASP A 57 -0.41 -1.63 2.53
C ASP A 57 0.53 -0.41 2.53
N THR A 58 1.15 -0.09 3.67
CA THR A 58 2.09 1.03 3.74
C THR A 58 3.40 0.74 3.03
N ASP A 59 3.93 -0.48 3.13
CA ASP A 59 5.20 -0.87 2.49
C ASP A 59 5.15 -0.63 0.97
N MET A 60 4.07 -1.08 0.31
CA MET A 60 3.87 -0.83 -1.12
C MET A 60 3.53 0.63 -1.43
N THR A 61 2.84 1.34 -0.52
CA THR A 61 2.54 2.77 -0.68
C THR A 61 3.82 3.60 -0.70
N LEU A 62 4.76 3.32 0.21
CA LEU A 62 6.05 4.01 0.28
C LEU A 62 6.89 3.73 -0.97
N ALA A 63 6.98 2.47 -1.39
CA ALA A 63 7.65 2.11 -2.64
C ALA A 63 7.04 2.84 -3.86
N LEU A 64 5.71 2.97 -3.93
CA LEU A 64 5.07 3.72 -5.01
C LEU A 64 5.42 5.22 -4.95
N ALA A 65 5.34 5.82 -3.77
CA ALA A 65 5.66 7.23 -3.57
C ALA A 65 7.13 7.54 -3.93
N GLU A 66 8.08 6.72 -3.45
CA GLU A 66 9.50 6.85 -3.79
C GLU A 66 9.73 6.74 -5.28
N SER A 67 9.08 5.79 -5.95
CA SER A 67 9.19 5.64 -7.40
C SER A 67 8.71 6.89 -8.15
N ILE A 68 7.58 7.48 -7.74
CA ILE A 68 7.04 8.68 -8.37
C ILE A 68 7.95 9.88 -8.14
N VAL A 69 8.48 10.04 -6.91
CA VAL A 69 9.42 11.12 -6.58
C VAL A 69 10.72 11.00 -7.36
N GLU A 70 11.28 9.79 -7.48
CA GLU A 70 12.55 9.55 -8.18
C GLU A 70 12.41 9.70 -9.71
N SER A 71 11.30 9.21 -10.29
CA SER A 71 11.09 9.24 -11.74
C SER A 71 10.36 10.50 -12.23
N GLY A 72 9.78 11.30 -11.33
CA GLY A 72 9.00 12.49 -11.64
C GLY A 72 7.65 12.22 -12.32
N LYS A 73 7.22 10.96 -12.42
CA LYS A 73 5.99 10.53 -13.10
C LYS A 73 5.49 9.17 -12.59
N VAL A 74 4.30 8.77 -13.01
CA VAL A 74 3.83 7.39 -12.81
C VAL A 74 4.45 6.51 -13.91
N ASP A 75 5.60 5.93 -13.61
CA ASP A 75 6.34 5.04 -14.51
C ASP A 75 6.19 3.57 -14.09
N PRO A 76 5.43 2.73 -14.83
CA PRO A 76 5.19 1.34 -14.45
C PRO A 76 6.46 0.50 -14.30
N ASP A 77 7.47 0.74 -15.14
CA ASP A 77 8.73 -0.01 -15.09
C ASP A 77 9.56 0.39 -13.86
N HIS A 78 9.60 1.69 -13.55
CA HIS A 78 10.26 2.17 -12.34
C HIS A 78 9.55 1.70 -11.06
N ILE A 79 8.21 1.71 -11.05
CA ILE A 79 7.39 1.21 -9.94
C ILE A 79 7.66 -0.28 -9.71
N ALA A 80 7.65 -1.08 -10.78
CA ALA A 80 7.95 -2.51 -10.69
C ALA A 80 9.37 -2.77 -10.19
N ASN A 81 10.34 -1.95 -10.63
CA ASN A 81 11.70 -2.02 -10.14
C ASN A 81 11.79 -1.67 -8.64
N LYS A 82 11.04 -0.67 -8.18
CA LYS A 82 11.01 -0.30 -6.77
C LYS A 82 10.34 -1.38 -5.91
N PHE A 83 9.24 -1.98 -6.37
CA PHE A 83 8.60 -3.10 -5.66
C PHE A 83 9.53 -4.30 -5.49
N ARG A 84 10.27 -4.71 -6.53
CA ARG A 84 11.19 -5.85 -6.38
C ARG A 84 12.35 -5.54 -5.42
N GLN A 85 12.79 -4.29 -5.32
CA GLN A 85 13.92 -3.86 -4.50
C GLN A 85 13.52 -3.65 -3.02
N SER A 86 12.43 -2.92 -2.78
CA SER A 86 12.12 -2.39 -1.45
C SER A 86 11.07 -3.18 -0.67
N CYS A 87 10.19 -3.93 -1.34
CA CYS A 87 9.09 -4.62 -0.65
C CYS A 87 9.59 -5.74 0.29
N ASP A 88 9.28 -5.61 1.58
CA ASP A 88 9.60 -6.60 2.61
C ASP A 88 8.47 -7.64 2.69
N LEU A 89 8.67 -8.79 2.05
CA LEU A 89 7.68 -9.87 1.96
C LEU A 89 7.27 -10.47 3.32
N THR A 90 7.90 -10.08 4.43
CA THR A 90 7.49 -10.47 5.78
C THR A 90 6.34 -9.62 6.34
N ARG A 91 5.92 -8.57 5.63
CA ARG A 91 4.95 -7.56 6.08
C ARG A 91 3.46 -7.92 5.92
N GLY A 92 3.10 -9.19 5.73
CA GLY A 92 1.71 -9.61 5.64
C GLY A 92 1.16 -9.76 4.21
N TYR A 93 2.01 -9.60 3.19
CA TYR A 93 1.64 -9.77 1.79
C TYR A 93 0.80 -11.02 1.52
N GLY A 94 -0.32 -10.83 0.83
CA GLY A 94 -1.10 -11.95 0.30
C GLY A 94 -0.29 -12.81 -0.68
N MET A 95 -0.54 -14.13 -0.70
CA MET A 95 0.24 -15.09 -1.50
C MET A 95 0.38 -14.73 -2.98
N GLY A 96 -0.65 -14.11 -3.57
CA GLY A 96 -0.59 -13.65 -4.96
C GLY A 96 0.39 -12.49 -5.17
N ALA A 97 0.45 -11.54 -4.23
CA ALA A 97 1.38 -10.43 -4.26
C ALA A 97 2.83 -10.92 -4.01
N ILE A 98 3.03 -11.85 -3.07
CA ILE A 98 4.32 -12.52 -2.87
C ILE A 98 4.82 -13.13 -4.18
N LYS A 99 4.00 -13.94 -4.86
CA LYS A 99 4.35 -14.55 -6.15
C LYS A 99 4.69 -13.51 -7.22
N ALA A 100 3.91 -12.45 -7.31
CA ALA A 100 4.15 -11.38 -8.27
C ALA A 100 5.49 -10.66 -8.04
N ILE A 101 5.80 -10.31 -6.78
CA ILE A 101 7.06 -9.63 -6.43
C ILE A 101 8.25 -10.56 -6.64
N LEU A 102 8.14 -11.85 -6.30
CA LEU A 102 9.19 -12.83 -6.58
C LEU A 102 9.43 -12.99 -8.09
N ALA A 103 8.37 -12.96 -8.91
CA ALA A 103 8.51 -12.97 -10.36
C ALA A 103 9.23 -11.72 -10.88
N LEU A 104 8.92 -10.53 -10.35
CA LEU A 104 9.66 -9.30 -10.66
C LEU A 104 11.14 -9.40 -10.28
N ARG A 105 11.44 -9.97 -9.09
CA ARG A 105 12.82 -10.25 -8.64
C ARG A 105 13.55 -11.21 -9.57
N ALA A 106 12.83 -12.17 -10.15
CA ALA A 106 13.35 -13.10 -11.15
C ALA A 106 13.46 -12.50 -12.57
N GLY A 107 13.06 -11.24 -12.77
CA GLY A 107 13.18 -10.54 -14.05
C GLY A 107 11.98 -10.69 -14.99
N ALA A 108 10.83 -11.18 -14.51
CA ALA A 108 9.61 -11.21 -15.30
C ALA A 108 9.10 -9.79 -15.61
N ALA A 109 8.49 -9.61 -16.77
CA ALA A 109 7.89 -8.33 -17.16
C ALA A 109 6.70 -7.98 -16.26
N TRP A 110 6.63 -6.74 -15.80
CA TRP A 110 5.66 -6.32 -14.79
C TRP A 110 4.19 -6.54 -15.21
N HIS A 111 3.88 -6.39 -16.49
CA HIS A 111 2.51 -6.57 -17.00
C HIS A 111 2.08 -8.04 -17.06
N GLN A 112 2.99 -8.98 -16.79
CA GLN A 112 2.73 -10.42 -16.80
C GLN A 112 2.59 -11.00 -15.40
N VAL A 113 3.19 -10.38 -14.38
CA VAL A 113 3.35 -11.03 -13.06
C VAL A 113 2.03 -11.34 -12.33
N SER A 114 0.98 -10.55 -12.57
CA SER A 114 -0.34 -10.84 -11.99
C SER A 114 -0.91 -12.17 -12.52
N ARG A 115 -0.65 -12.47 -13.79
CA ARG A 115 -1.14 -13.70 -14.45
C ARG A 115 -0.40 -14.96 -14.02
N ILE A 116 0.82 -14.80 -13.50
CA ILE A 116 1.60 -15.90 -12.92
C ILE A 116 0.94 -16.40 -11.63
N ALA A 117 0.39 -15.49 -10.83
CA ALA A 117 -0.29 -15.84 -9.59
C ALA A 117 -1.75 -16.28 -9.83
N PHE A 118 -2.43 -15.66 -10.78
CA PHE A 118 -3.84 -15.89 -11.10
C PHE A 118 -4.06 -15.81 -12.60
N GLU A 119 -4.50 -16.87 -13.27
CA GLU A 119 -4.66 -16.91 -14.73
C GLU A 119 -5.42 -15.70 -15.31
N LYS A 120 -6.49 -15.25 -14.62
CA LYS A 120 -7.33 -14.10 -15.00
C LYS A 120 -6.90 -12.77 -14.38
N GLY A 121 -5.78 -12.74 -13.66
CA GLY A 121 -5.36 -11.64 -12.81
C GLY A 121 -5.99 -11.68 -11.41
N SER A 122 -5.47 -10.85 -10.51
CA SER A 122 -6.00 -10.71 -9.15
C SER A 122 -7.19 -9.74 -9.12
N PHE A 123 -8.26 -10.13 -8.40
CA PHE A 123 -9.38 -9.25 -8.04
C PHE A 123 -9.26 -8.70 -6.60
N GLY A 124 -8.11 -8.90 -5.95
CA GLY A 124 -7.87 -8.40 -4.60
C GLY A 124 -7.67 -6.87 -4.57
N ASN A 125 -7.73 -6.31 -3.36
CA ASN A 125 -7.59 -4.87 -3.09
C ASN A 125 -6.14 -4.37 -3.13
N GLY A 126 -5.14 -5.24 -3.33
CA GLY A 126 -3.72 -4.90 -3.19
C GLY A 126 -3.26 -3.70 -4.03
N ALA A 127 -3.87 -3.45 -5.19
CA ALA A 127 -3.60 -2.26 -5.99
C ALA A 127 -4.28 -1.00 -5.42
N ALA A 128 -5.50 -1.14 -4.88
CA ALA A 128 -6.27 -0.04 -4.33
C ALA A 128 -5.71 0.47 -2.99
N MET A 129 -5.24 -0.44 -2.12
CA MET A 129 -4.73 -0.07 -0.79
C MET A 129 -3.52 0.89 -0.85
N ARG A 130 -2.77 0.87 -1.96
CA ARG A 130 -1.52 1.62 -2.14
C ARG A 130 -1.61 2.80 -3.12
N VAL A 131 -2.78 3.08 -3.68
CA VAL A 131 -2.91 3.98 -4.85
C VAL A 131 -2.80 5.47 -4.50
N SER A 132 -2.85 5.83 -3.22
CA SER A 132 -2.94 7.23 -2.79
C SER A 132 -1.85 8.15 -3.37
N PRO A 133 -0.56 7.76 -3.51
CA PRO A 133 0.46 8.64 -4.11
C PRO A 133 0.21 9.02 -5.58
N VAL A 134 -0.63 8.27 -6.31
CA VAL A 134 -0.97 8.59 -7.72
C VAL A 134 -1.97 9.75 -7.81
N GLY A 135 -2.82 9.90 -6.78
CA GLY A 135 -3.86 10.94 -6.74
C GLY A 135 -3.42 12.24 -6.07
N LEU A 136 -2.16 12.31 -5.61
CA LEU A 136 -1.52 13.46 -4.99
C LEU A 136 -0.62 14.15 -6.01
#